data_AF-A0A962IF27-F1
#
_entry.id   AF-A0A962IF27-F1
#
_cell.length_a   1.000
_cell.length_b   1.000
_cell.length_c   1.000
_cell.angle_alpha   90.00
_cell.angle_beta   90.00
_cell.angle_gamma   90.00
#
_symmetry.space_group_name_H-M   'P 1'
#
loop_
_entity.id
_entity.type
_entity.pdbx_description
1 polymer ?
#
loop_
_entity_poly.entity_id
_entity_poly.type
_entity_poly.pdbx_seq_one_letter_code
_entity_poly.pdbx_strand_id
1 'polypeptide(L)'
;MIFKDSLFFVHIPKTAGTSFRVALAGALGQEAVICDYGASVPETSECVREYVFARQDHYGLFSVLAADGRRFCITGHVPVKKYAAFFEARNILLFLRDPVQRVLSNYSQFCRVNGYTGTLEAFCQEPRHINRQSQFLGKYPLPLVGLAGIQEQYAESLTLLAHTQGLALQEMGLNVNGEGDSRERETPDASVLALIRRLNGKDISLYRQGQALLAQRLALLAQGMPWTYGQVKQLRPASVIGYSQPEQGDDAVRVAVYRNGTQVAEVAATRYRPGLREYNVARNGFIGFDHAFDTPLEPDERVECRVFDTGQVLSGPMTIRPGGG
;
A
#
# COMPACT_ATOMS: atom_id res chain seq x y z
N MET A 1 8.36 -20.10 4.66
CA MET A 1 7.29 -19.85 5.64
C MET A 1 6.58 -18.58 5.22
N ILE A 2 5.25 -18.60 5.14
CA ILE A 2 4.43 -17.44 4.75
C ILE A 2 3.26 -17.37 5.74
N PHE A 3 3.11 -16.23 6.42
CA PHE A 3 2.01 -15.97 7.32
C PHE A 3 0.78 -15.51 6.54
N LYS A 4 -0.30 -16.30 6.64
CA LYS A 4 -1.60 -16.04 6.00
C LYS A 4 -2.60 -15.31 6.89
N ASP A 5 -2.36 -15.29 8.21
CA ASP A 5 -3.27 -14.65 9.16
C ASP A 5 -2.61 -13.49 9.94
N SER A 6 -1.28 -13.44 10.00
CA SER A 6 -0.55 -12.35 10.66
C SER A 6 -0.30 -11.19 9.71
N LEU A 7 -0.13 -9.99 10.27
CA LEU A 7 -0.09 -8.74 9.54
C LEU A 7 1.30 -8.12 9.51
N PHE A 8 1.59 -7.41 8.42
CA PHE A 8 2.72 -6.49 8.36
C PHE A 8 2.21 -5.07 8.09
N PHE A 9 2.23 -4.24 9.13
CA PHE A 9 1.88 -2.83 9.00
C PHE A 9 3.13 -1.96 8.76
N VAL A 10 3.28 -1.50 7.52
CA VAL A 10 4.34 -0.58 7.09
C VAL A 10 3.98 0.83 7.59
N HIS A 11 4.57 1.20 8.73
CA HIS A 11 4.32 2.51 9.34
C HIS A 11 5.16 3.57 8.62
N ILE A 12 4.55 4.26 7.67
CA ILE A 12 5.18 5.40 7.01
C ILE A 12 5.09 6.62 7.94
N PRO A 13 6.20 7.36 8.20
CA PRO A 13 6.13 8.52 9.07
C PRO A 13 5.11 9.56 8.60
N LYS A 14 4.27 10.00 9.55
CA LYS A 14 3.23 11.04 9.39
C LYS A 14 2.01 10.66 8.56
N THR A 15 1.62 9.39 8.57
CA THR A 15 0.42 8.87 7.87
C THR A 15 -0.54 8.15 8.83
N ALA A 16 -0.88 8.76 9.98
CA ALA A 16 -1.69 8.18 11.08
C ALA A 16 -1.21 6.83 11.68
N GLY A 17 0.05 6.42 11.44
CA GLY A 17 0.50 5.09 11.88
C GLY A 17 0.56 4.88 13.40
N THR A 18 0.68 5.93 14.22
CA THR A 18 0.59 5.79 15.68
C THR A 18 -0.82 5.40 16.12
N SER A 19 -1.84 6.11 15.63
CA SER A 19 -3.24 5.82 15.95
C SER A 19 -3.65 4.44 15.48
N PHE A 20 -3.22 4.06 14.27
CA PHE A 20 -3.47 2.72 13.73
C PHE A 20 -2.76 1.60 14.52
N ARG A 21 -1.50 1.82 14.93
CA ARG A 21 -0.79 0.87 15.80
C ARG A 21 -1.51 0.67 17.14
N VAL A 22 -2.01 1.74 17.74
CA VAL A 22 -2.79 1.65 18.99
C VAL A 22 -4.09 0.88 18.77
N ALA A 23 -4.80 1.14 17.67
CA ALA A 23 -6.01 0.39 17.32
C ALA A 23 -5.72 -1.11 17.12
N LEU A 24 -4.64 -1.45 16.40
CA LEU A 24 -4.18 -2.84 16.23
C LEU A 24 -3.84 -3.50 17.57
N ALA A 25 -3.17 -2.79 18.47
CA ALA A 25 -2.85 -3.31 19.80
C ALA A 25 -4.10 -3.52 20.66
N GLY A 26 -5.12 -2.67 20.51
CA GLY A 26 -6.42 -2.87 21.15
C GLY A 26 -7.15 -4.12 20.65
N ALA A 27 -7.02 -4.46 19.37
CA ALA A 27 -7.71 -5.60 18.76
C ALA A 27 -6.96 -6.94 18.87
N LEU A 28 -5.62 -6.92 18.76
CA LEU A 28 -4.79 -8.13 18.81
C LEU A 28 -4.21 -8.40 20.21
N GLY A 29 -4.21 -7.40 21.08
CA GLY A 29 -3.44 -7.38 22.32
C GLY A 29 -2.06 -6.75 22.14
N GLN A 30 -1.57 -6.08 23.19
CA GLN A 30 -0.30 -5.33 23.15
C GLN A 30 0.90 -6.20 22.76
N GLU A 31 0.99 -7.41 23.32
CA GLU A 31 2.08 -8.35 23.05
C GLU A 31 2.10 -8.89 21.62
N ALA A 32 0.93 -8.90 20.95
CA ALA A 32 0.80 -9.33 19.57
C ALA A 32 1.24 -8.24 18.56
N VAL A 33 1.55 -7.03 19.01
CA VAL A 33 2.06 -5.94 18.17
C VAL A 33 3.57 -5.80 18.35
N ILE A 34 4.30 -6.35 17.40
CA ILE A 34 5.76 -6.41 17.39
C ILE A 34 6.30 -5.17 16.68
N CYS A 35 7.10 -4.37 17.38
CA CYS A 35 7.55 -3.06 16.93
C CYS A 35 9.01 -3.06 16.48
N ASP A 36 9.30 -2.42 15.35
CA ASP A 36 10.64 -2.26 14.76
C ASP A 36 10.90 -0.79 14.37
N TYR A 37 11.38 -0.01 15.32
CA TYR A 37 11.67 1.41 15.12
C TYR A 37 13.18 1.72 15.08
N GLY A 38 14.03 0.70 15.26
CA GLY A 38 15.49 0.84 15.35
C GLY A 38 16.05 0.25 16.64
N ALA A 39 17.31 -0.21 16.60
CA ALA A 39 17.96 -0.90 17.72
C ALA A 39 17.92 -0.11 19.05
N SER A 40 18.13 1.21 18.97
CA SER A 40 18.18 2.11 20.13
C SER A 40 16.85 2.76 20.49
N VAL A 41 15.77 2.43 19.79
CA VAL A 41 14.44 3.02 20.05
C VAL A 41 13.73 2.20 21.13
N PRO A 42 13.27 2.81 22.24
CA PRO A 42 12.62 2.09 23.35
C PRO A 42 11.40 1.27 22.93
N GLU A 43 10.65 1.76 21.95
CA GLU A 43 9.45 1.10 21.42
C GLU A 43 9.75 -0.16 20.61
N THR A 44 11.00 -0.41 20.19
CA THR A 44 11.35 -1.64 19.47
C THR A 44 11.18 -2.86 20.38
N SER A 45 10.52 -3.91 19.90
CA SER A 45 10.30 -5.14 20.67
C SER A 45 11.62 -5.88 20.93
N GLU A 46 11.71 -6.56 22.08
CA GLU A 46 12.91 -7.30 22.49
C GLU A 46 13.32 -8.36 21.47
N CYS A 47 12.38 -9.16 20.97
CA CYS A 47 12.64 -10.16 19.93
C CYS A 47 13.19 -9.53 18.63
N VAL A 48 12.79 -8.31 18.29
CA VAL A 48 13.34 -7.58 17.14
C VAL A 48 14.77 -7.12 17.44
N ARG A 49 15.05 -6.56 18.64
CA ARG A 49 16.42 -6.20 19.04
C ARG A 49 17.35 -7.40 18.96
N GLU A 50 16.90 -8.53 19.49
CA GLU A 50 17.67 -9.77 19.49
C GLU A 50 17.90 -10.31 18.08
N TYR A 51 16.83 -10.64 17.34
CA TYR A 51 16.98 -11.35 16.09
C TYR A 51 17.37 -10.43 14.93
N VAL A 52 16.75 -9.26 14.79
CA VAL A 52 16.97 -8.38 13.63
C VAL A 52 18.25 -7.57 13.77
N PHE A 53 18.54 -7.06 14.97
CA PHE A 53 19.68 -6.14 15.16
C PHE A 53 20.92 -6.85 15.72
N ALA A 54 20.81 -7.64 16.79
CA ALA A 54 21.97 -8.30 17.39
C ALA A 54 22.45 -9.52 16.59
N ARG A 55 21.52 -10.40 16.19
CA ARG A 55 21.84 -11.63 15.44
C ARG A 55 21.84 -11.44 13.92
N GLN A 56 21.20 -10.37 13.42
CA GLN A 56 20.96 -10.14 11.99
C GLN A 56 20.20 -11.28 11.28
N ASP A 57 19.41 -12.03 12.04
CA ASP A 57 18.68 -13.22 11.59
C ASP A 57 17.17 -12.95 11.54
N HIS A 58 16.71 -12.43 10.41
CA HIS A 58 15.29 -12.17 10.18
C HIS A 58 14.49 -13.48 10.14
N TYR A 59 15.07 -14.55 9.59
CA TYR A 59 14.40 -15.84 9.49
C TYR A 59 14.18 -16.47 10.88
N GLY A 60 15.16 -16.34 11.78
CA GLY A 60 15.05 -16.75 13.17
C GLY A 60 13.93 -16.05 13.92
N LEU A 61 13.76 -14.72 13.74
CA LEU A 61 12.63 -13.98 14.31
C LEU A 61 11.31 -14.64 13.92
N PHE A 62 11.08 -14.82 12.62
CA PHE A 62 9.82 -15.38 12.13
C PHE A 62 9.66 -16.86 12.45
N SER A 63 10.75 -17.60 12.64
CA SER A 63 10.69 -18.99 13.12
C SER A 63 10.15 -19.06 14.54
N VAL A 64 10.60 -18.16 15.43
CA VAL A 64 10.07 -18.08 16.81
C VAL A 64 8.61 -17.65 16.82
N LEU A 65 8.24 -16.65 16.01
CA LEU A 65 6.86 -16.19 15.91
C LEU A 65 5.91 -17.25 15.35
N ALA A 66 6.36 -18.06 14.40
CA ALA A 66 5.59 -19.18 13.90
C ALA A 66 5.43 -20.30 14.94
N ALA A 67 6.46 -20.56 15.76
CA ALA A 67 6.40 -21.54 16.83
C ALA A 67 5.44 -21.13 17.96
N ASP A 68 5.33 -19.82 18.24
CA ASP A 68 4.35 -19.25 19.18
C ASP A 68 2.89 -19.44 18.69
N GLY A 69 2.67 -19.44 17.37
CA GLY A 69 1.40 -19.81 16.76
C GLY A 69 0.25 -18.79 16.91
N ARG A 70 0.46 -17.69 17.64
CA ARG A 70 -0.54 -16.61 17.75
C ARG A 70 -0.53 -15.72 16.51
N ARG A 71 -1.70 -15.15 16.20
CA ARG A 71 -1.81 -14.06 15.22
C ARG A 71 -1.10 -12.83 15.77
N PHE A 72 -0.23 -12.21 14.97
CA PHE A 72 0.50 -11.01 15.35
C PHE A 72 0.47 -9.95 14.24
N CYS A 73 0.89 -8.73 14.58
CA CYS A 73 1.22 -7.69 13.63
C CYS A 73 2.65 -7.20 13.88
N ILE A 74 3.52 -7.28 12.87
CA ILE A 74 4.80 -6.57 12.92
C ILE A 74 4.65 -5.18 12.30
N THR A 75 5.22 -4.15 12.93
CA THR A 75 5.11 -2.76 12.46
C THR A 75 6.34 -1.94 12.78
N GLY A 76 6.61 -0.91 11.99
CA GLY A 76 7.78 -0.06 12.19
C GLY A 76 8.04 0.91 11.06
N HIS A 77 9.00 1.80 11.27
CA HIS A 77 9.50 2.72 10.23
C HIS A 77 10.44 1.99 9.25
N VAL A 78 9.95 0.93 8.63
CA VAL A 78 10.72 0.05 7.75
C VAL A 78 10.08 -0.07 6.37
N PRO A 79 10.87 -0.19 5.29
CA PRO A 79 10.32 -0.39 3.95
C PRO A 79 9.71 -1.78 3.80
N VAL A 80 8.75 -1.92 2.89
CA VAL A 80 8.03 -3.18 2.60
C VAL A 80 8.98 -4.36 2.40
N LYS A 81 10.08 -4.14 1.67
CA LYS A 81 11.07 -5.19 1.35
C LYS A 81 11.70 -5.87 2.58
N LYS A 82 11.65 -5.26 3.77
CA LYS A 82 12.29 -5.82 4.97
C LYS A 82 11.60 -7.11 5.41
N TYR A 83 10.26 -7.14 5.33
CA TYR A 83 9.47 -8.25 5.87
C TYR A 83 8.48 -8.87 4.88
N ALA A 84 8.22 -8.26 3.72
CA ALA A 84 7.22 -8.75 2.76
C ALA A 84 7.39 -10.24 2.37
N ALA A 85 8.62 -10.76 2.34
CA ALA A 85 8.89 -12.16 2.03
C ALA A 85 8.26 -13.17 3.00
N PHE A 86 7.85 -12.74 4.21
CA PHE A 86 7.24 -13.58 5.23
C PHE A 86 5.71 -13.48 5.26
N PHE A 87 5.10 -12.50 4.59
CA PHE A 87 3.66 -12.25 4.65
C PHE A 87 3.02 -12.48 3.31
N GLU A 88 1.78 -12.97 3.30
CA GLU A 88 0.95 -12.90 2.10
C GLU A 88 0.70 -11.43 1.71
N ALA A 89 0.66 -11.14 0.42
CA ALA A 89 0.48 -9.77 -0.09
C ALA A 89 -0.72 -9.05 0.52
N ARG A 90 -1.83 -9.78 0.70
CA ARG A 90 -3.09 -9.28 1.27
C ARG A 90 -3.02 -8.93 2.76
N ASN A 91 -1.92 -9.27 3.43
CA ASN A 91 -1.68 -8.98 4.84
C ASN A 91 -0.65 -7.88 5.07
N ILE A 92 -0.15 -7.29 3.99
CA ILE A 92 0.67 -6.09 4.04
C ILE A 92 -0.28 -4.89 4.05
N LEU A 93 -0.12 -4.03 5.05
CA LEU A 93 -0.96 -2.86 5.29
C LEU A 93 -0.08 -1.62 5.30
N LEU A 94 -0.59 -0.51 4.78
CA LEU A 94 0.04 0.80 4.89
C LEU A 94 -1.02 1.90 4.85
N PHE A 95 -0.66 3.09 5.32
CA PHE A 95 -1.43 4.30 5.13
C PHE A 95 -0.63 5.30 4.31
N LEU A 96 -1.31 5.96 3.39
CA LEU A 96 -0.81 7.09 2.63
C LEU A 96 -1.47 8.38 3.14
N ARG A 97 -0.86 9.52 2.81
CA ARG A 97 -1.37 10.86 3.11
C ARG A 97 -1.05 11.78 1.93
N ASP A 98 -1.80 12.86 1.79
CA ASP A 98 -1.43 13.93 0.87
C ASP A 98 0.07 14.29 1.07
N PRO A 99 0.89 14.20 -0.01
CA PRO A 99 2.35 14.33 0.14
C PRO A 99 2.79 15.70 0.65
N VAL A 100 2.04 16.77 0.33
CA VAL A 100 2.35 18.11 0.82
C VAL A 100 2.07 18.17 2.32
N GLN A 101 0.88 17.76 2.76
CA GLN A 101 0.49 17.72 4.17
C GLN A 101 1.42 16.82 4.99
N ARG A 102 1.89 15.70 4.43
CA ARG A 102 2.87 14.81 5.07
C ARG A 102 4.19 15.52 5.31
N VAL A 103 4.72 16.26 4.33
CA VAL A 103 5.99 17.01 4.47
C VAL A 103 5.86 18.11 5.51
N LEU A 104 4.78 18.90 5.49
CA LEU A 104 4.52 19.96 6.47
C LEU A 104 4.40 19.39 7.89
N SER A 105 3.66 18.29 8.05
CA SER A 105 3.52 17.61 9.33
C SER A 105 4.85 17.02 9.84
N ASN A 106 5.71 16.56 8.94
CA ASN A 106 7.03 16.06 9.29
C ASN A 106 7.96 17.20 9.72
N TYR A 107 7.99 18.30 8.98
CA TYR A 107 8.78 19.49 9.32
C TYR A 107 8.42 20.02 10.70
N SER A 108 7.12 20.22 10.97
CA SER A 108 6.63 20.67 12.28
C SER A 108 7.07 19.74 13.42
N GLN A 109 7.02 18.41 13.20
CA GLN A 109 7.54 17.46 14.19
C GLN A 109 9.05 17.61 14.41
N PHE A 110 9.84 17.76 13.34
CA PHE A 110 11.29 17.93 13.46
C PHE A 110 11.67 19.21 14.19
N CYS A 111 10.99 20.32 13.94
CA CYS A 111 11.21 21.55 14.71
C CYS A 111 10.86 21.36 16.19
N ARG A 112 9.73 20.74 16.49
CA ARG A 112 9.23 20.57 17.87
C ARG A 112 10.02 19.55 18.70
N VAL A 113 10.33 18.40 18.11
CA VAL A 113 10.85 17.23 18.84
C VAL A 113 12.36 17.07 18.63
N ASN A 114 12.86 17.40 17.44
CA ASN A 114 14.26 17.19 17.07
C ASN A 114 15.10 18.47 17.12
N GLY A 115 14.49 19.62 17.47
CA GLY A 115 15.18 20.90 17.56
C GLY A 115 15.69 21.43 16.21
N TYR A 116 15.04 21.06 15.10
CA TYR A 116 15.44 21.56 13.78
C TYR A 116 15.16 23.06 13.65
N THR A 117 16.20 23.84 13.29
CA THR A 117 16.15 25.31 13.18
C THR A 117 16.23 25.84 11.74
N GLY A 118 16.37 24.96 10.74
CA GLY A 118 16.40 25.34 9.32
C GLY A 118 15.02 25.71 8.77
N THR A 119 14.97 26.26 7.56
CA THR A 119 13.72 26.62 6.89
C THR A 119 12.99 25.39 6.33
N LEU A 120 11.67 25.52 6.10
CA LEU A 120 10.89 24.49 5.41
C LEU A 120 11.45 24.19 4.00
N GLU A 121 11.94 25.21 3.31
CA GLU A 121 12.56 25.08 1.99
C GLU A 121 13.83 24.20 2.05
N ALA A 122 14.72 24.46 3.01
CA ALA A 122 15.91 23.64 3.20
C ALA A 122 15.54 22.20 3.58
N PHE A 123 14.58 22.04 4.50
CA PHE A 123 14.10 20.73 4.95
C PHE A 123 13.54 19.88 3.81
N CYS A 124 12.68 20.44 2.95
CA CYS A 124 12.01 19.67 1.90
C CYS A 124 12.95 19.21 0.78
N GLN A 125 14.13 19.83 0.65
CA GLN A 125 15.18 19.48 -0.32
C GLN A 125 16.08 18.33 0.15
N GLU A 126 16.06 17.97 1.43
CA GLU A 126 16.85 16.86 1.92
C GLU A 126 16.34 15.52 1.34
N PRO A 127 17.20 14.68 0.72
CA PRO A 127 16.76 13.45 0.04
C PRO A 127 15.94 12.49 0.90
N ARG A 128 16.17 12.47 2.22
CA ARG A 128 15.44 11.64 3.19
C ARG A 128 13.96 12.05 3.37
N HIS A 129 13.58 13.26 2.96
CA HIS A 129 12.22 13.79 3.09
C HIS A 129 11.43 13.74 1.78
N ILE A 130 12.10 13.45 0.66
CA ILE A 130 11.54 13.43 -0.69
C ILE A 130 10.99 12.05 -1.05
N ASN A 131 9.77 11.99 -1.58
CA ASN A 131 9.09 10.77 -2.03
C ASN A 131 9.09 9.65 -0.98
N ARG A 132 8.87 10.03 0.28
CA ARG A 132 9.06 9.12 1.43
C ARG A 132 8.10 7.93 1.40
N GLN A 133 6.86 8.13 0.96
CA GLN A 133 5.86 7.07 0.88
C GLN A 133 6.27 6.03 -0.18
N SER A 134 6.74 6.52 -1.33
CA SER A 134 7.28 5.70 -2.42
C SER A 134 8.57 4.97 -2.02
N GLN A 135 9.43 5.59 -1.21
CA GLN A 135 10.63 4.93 -0.66
C GLN A 135 10.26 3.72 0.23
N PHE A 136 9.19 3.85 1.03
CA PHE A 136 8.73 2.78 1.90
C PHE A 136 8.08 1.64 1.13
N LEU A 137 7.22 1.96 0.15
CA LEU A 137 6.63 0.96 -0.75
C LEU A 137 7.68 0.28 -1.63
N GLY A 138 8.66 1.05 -2.12
CA GLY A 138 9.70 0.57 -3.03
C GLY A 138 9.11 0.15 -4.38
N LYS A 139 9.43 -1.08 -4.82
CA LYS A 139 8.89 -1.67 -6.06
C LYS A 139 7.64 -2.53 -5.84
N TYR A 140 7.15 -2.60 -4.60
CA TYR A 140 6.02 -3.46 -4.28
C TYR A 140 4.75 -2.94 -4.98
N PRO A 141 3.97 -3.79 -5.70
CA PRO A 141 2.81 -3.31 -6.43
C PRO A 141 1.69 -2.89 -5.47
N LEU A 142 1.32 -1.61 -5.48
CA LEU A 142 0.25 -1.08 -4.62
C LEU A 142 -1.06 -1.87 -4.74
N PRO A 143 -1.53 -2.31 -5.93
CA PRO A 143 -2.78 -3.08 -6.03
C PRO A 143 -2.76 -4.46 -5.38
N LEU A 144 -1.58 -4.98 -5.00
CA LEU A 144 -1.45 -6.25 -4.25
C LEU A 144 -1.44 -6.05 -2.74
N VAL A 145 -1.21 -4.83 -2.25
CA VAL A 145 -1.22 -4.51 -0.83
C VAL A 145 -2.64 -4.73 -0.29
N GLY A 146 -2.74 -5.47 0.81
CA GLY A 146 -3.97 -5.76 1.52
C GLY A 146 -4.82 -4.53 1.77
N LEU A 147 -4.22 -3.53 2.41
CA LEU A 147 -4.79 -2.21 2.62
C LEU A 147 -3.77 -1.12 2.29
N ALA A 148 -4.14 -0.22 1.38
CA ALA A 148 -3.51 1.07 1.19
C ALA A 148 -4.49 2.15 1.68
N GLY A 149 -4.52 2.37 2.99
CA GLY A 149 -5.43 3.34 3.62
C GLY A 149 -5.05 4.77 3.28
N ILE A 150 -6.01 5.69 3.37
CA ILE A 150 -5.79 7.12 3.17
C ILE A 150 -6.03 7.82 4.50
N GLN A 151 -5.06 8.59 4.98
CA GLN A 151 -5.16 9.26 6.28
C GLN A 151 -6.39 10.17 6.35
N GLU A 152 -6.70 10.86 5.26
CA GLU A 152 -7.84 11.76 5.11
C GLU A 152 -9.19 11.02 5.04
N GLN A 153 -9.18 9.69 4.89
CA GLN A 153 -10.35 8.79 4.86
C GLN A 153 -10.10 7.60 5.81
N TYR A 154 -9.68 7.91 7.05
CA TYR A 154 -9.21 6.91 8.00
C TYR A 154 -10.33 5.94 8.40
N ALA A 155 -11.52 6.46 8.72
CA ALA A 155 -12.67 5.65 9.10
C ALA A 155 -13.07 4.67 7.99
N GLU A 156 -13.12 5.13 6.74
CA GLU A 156 -13.41 4.30 5.58
C GLU A 156 -12.32 3.24 5.34
N SER A 157 -11.06 3.60 5.58
CA SER A 157 -9.95 2.65 5.51
C SER A 157 -10.07 1.55 6.57
N LEU A 158 -10.56 1.88 7.78
CA LEU A 158 -10.82 0.90 8.84
C LEU A 158 -11.98 -0.04 8.46
N THR A 159 -13.02 0.46 7.79
CA THR A 159 -14.13 -0.36 7.30
C THR A 159 -13.66 -1.47 6.36
N LEU A 160 -12.77 -1.18 5.42
CA LEU A 160 -12.19 -2.21 4.53
C LEU A 160 -11.34 -3.24 5.31
N LEU A 161 -10.59 -2.78 6.31
CA LEU A 161 -9.76 -3.68 7.12
C LEU A 161 -10.61 -4.63 7.96
N ALA A 162 -11.67 -4.12 8.57
CA ALA A 162 -12.60 -4.93 9.35
C ALA A 162 -13.21 -6.05 8.50
N HIS A 163 -13.57 -5.74 7.25
CA HIS A 163 -14.10 -6.71 6.31
C HIS A 163 -13.07 -7.81 5.93
N THR A 164 -11.85 -7.42 5.58
CA THR A 164 -10.83 -8.37 5.09
C THR A 164 -10.13 -9.17 6.16
N GLN A 165 -9.87 -8.55 7.31
CA GLN A 165 -9.01 -9.12 8.34
C GLN A 165 -9.79 -9.59 9.57
N GLY A 166 -11.11 -9.38 9.59
CA GLY A 166 -11.96 -9.67 10.74
C GLY A 166 -11.59 -8.87 11.99
N LEU A 167 -10.91 -7.72 11.81
CA LEU A 167 -10.45 -6.87 12.91
C LEU A 167 -11.40 -5.69 13.08
N ALA A 168 -12.26 -5.74 14.09
CA ALA A 168 -13.07 -4.59 14.48
C ALA A 168 -12.18 -3.56 15.21
N LEU A 169 -11.59 -2.65 14.46
CA LEU A 169 -10.77 -1.58 15.01
C LEU A 169 -11.63 -0.39 15.42
N GLN A 170 -11.48 0.07 16.66
CA GLN A 170 -12.12 1.31 17.10
C GLN A 170 -11.41 2.52 16.49
N GLU A 171 -12.20 3.51 16.07
CA GLU A 171 -11.67 4.81 15.70
C GLU A 171 -11.13 5.48 16.97
N MET A 172 -9.83 5.33 17.19
CA MET A 172 -9.16 6.09 18.23
C MET A 172 -8.90 7.48 17.66
N GLY A 173 -9.66 8.47 18.10
CA GLY A 173 -9.48 9.91 17.83
C GLY A 173 -8.17 10.50 18.39
N LEU A 174 -7.10 9.70 18.43
CA LEU A 174 -5.75 10.13 18.73
C LEU A 174 -5.26 10.90 17.50
N ASN A 175 -5.23 12.23 17.61
CA ASN A 175 -4.83 13.21 16.60
C ASN A 175 -5.94 13.81 15.72
N VAL A 176 -7.11 14.12 16.29
CA VAL A 176 -7.61 15.48 16.04
C VAL A 176 -6.55 16.40 16.65
N ASN A 177 -6.00 17.35 15.90
CA ASN A 177 -5.08 18.33 16.48
C ASN A 177 -5.81 19.02 17.65
N GLY A 178 -5.62 18.52 18.87
CA GLY A 178 -6.23 19.10 20.06
C GLY A 178 -5.69 20.52 20.18
N GLU A 179 -6.59 21.48 20.03
CA GLU A 179 -6.72 22.81 20.69
C GLU A 179 -5.50 23.47 21.37
N GLY A 180 -4.27 23.20 20.92
CA GLY A 180 -3.03 23.73 21.49
C GLY A 180 -1.97 24.06 20.43
N ASP A 181 -2.29 23.96 19.15
CA ASP A 181 -1.42 24.39 18.04
C ASP A 181 -1.67 25.88 17.74
N SER A 182 -1.49 26.73 18.77
CA SER A 182 -1.66 28.18 18.70
C SER A 182 -0.37 28.92 18.33
N ARG A 183 0.57 28.26 17.64
CA ARG A 183 1.49 29.00 16.78
C ARG A 183 0.81 29.07 15.44
N GLU A 184 0.49 30.29 15.00
CA GLU A 184 0.08 30.57 13.62
C GLU A 184 0.95 29.72 12.70
N ARG A 185 0.37 28.66 12.13
CA ARG A 185 1.06 27.89 11.10
C ARG A 185 1.15 28.86 9.94
N GLU A 186 2.27 29.55 9.82
CA GLU A 186 2.57 30.35 8.64
C GLU A 186 2.26 29.48 7.43
N THR A 187 1.27 29.92 6.66
CA THR A 187 0.86 29.20 5.47
C THR A 187 2.04 29.28 4.52
N PRO A 188 2.67 28.16 4.13
CA PRO A 188 3.86 28.23 3.31
C PRO A 188 3.58 28.97 2.02
N ASP A 189 4.54 29.79 1.59
CA ASP A 189 4.45 30.51 0.33
C ASP A 189 4.15 29.56 -0.84
N ALA A 190 3.45 30.10 -1.85
CA ALA A 190 3.08 29.34 -3.04
C ALA A 190 4.28 28.71 -3.76
N SER A 191 5.44 29.38 -3.74
CA SER A 191 6.70 28.88 -4.30
C SER A 191 7.20 27.62 -3.56
N VAL A 192 7.12 27.61 -2.22
CA VAL A 192 7.50 26.47 -1.38
C VAL A 192 6.54 25.31 -1.57
N LEU A 193 5.23 25.57 -1.67
CA LEU A 193 4.26 24.53 -1.99
C LEU A 193 4.50 23.91 -3.38
N ALA A 194 4.86 24.72 -4.38
CA ALA A 194 5.23 24.23 -5.71
C ALA A 194 6.52 23.39 -5.66
N LEU A 195 7.52 23.82 -4.87
CA LEU A 195 8.75 23.06 -4.65
C LEU A 195 8.46 21.69 -4.03
N ILE A 196 7.66 21.63 -2.96
CA ILE A 196 7.30 20.36 -2.30
C ILE A 196 6.62 19.42 -3.30
N ARG A 197 5.65 19.92 -4.09
CA ARG A 197 4.97 19.10 -5.11
C ARG A 197 5.94 18.57 -6.15
N ARG A 198 6.84 19.41 -6.66
CA ARG A 198 7.84 19.02 -7.65
C ARG A 198 8.75 17.91 -7.13
N LEU A 199 9.26 18.06 -5.89
CA LEU A 199 10.14 17.06 -5.29
C LEU A 199 9.40 15.75 -5.01
N ASN A 200 8.13 15.81 -4.62
CA ASN A 200 7.32 14.65 -4.20
C ASN A 200 6.41 14.09 -5.30
N GLY A 201 6.79 14.23 -6.58
CA GLY A 201 5.98 13.77 -7.71
C GLY A 201 5.61 12.29 -7.68
N LYS A 202 6.51 11.41 -7.21
CA LYS A 202 6.23 9.97 -7.09
C LYS A 202 5.19 9.69 -6.01
N ASP A 203 5.30 10.37 -4.86
CA ASP A 203 4.32 10.26 -3.79
C ASP A 203 2.95 10.81 -4.21
N ILE A 204 2.89 11.86 -5.04
CA ILE A 204 1.62 12.38 -5.58
C ILE A 204 0.95 11.34 -6.47
N SER A 205 1.71 10.71 -7.38
CA SER A 205 1.18 9.62 -8.21
C SER A 205 0.74 8.43 -7.36
N LEU A 206 1.53 8.03 -6.36
CA LEU A 206 1.21 6.93 -5.46
C LEU A 206 -0.05 7.20 -4.63
N TYR A 207 -0.17 8.41 -4.06
CA TYR A 207 -1.31 8.83 -3.28
C TYR A 207 -2.60 8.79 -4.11
N ARG A 208 -2.57 9.32 -5.34
CA ARG A 208 -3.72 9.26 -6.27
C ARG A 208 -4.13 7.82 -6.61
N GLN A 209 -3.16 6.93 -6.82
CA GLN A 209 -3.45 5.51 -7.03
C GLN A 209 -4.09 4.88 -5.80
N GLY A 210 -3.60 5.19 -4.60
CA GLY A 210 -4.19 4.74 -3.34
C GLY A 210 -5.63 5.23 -3.16
N GLN A 211 -5.90 6.50 -3.44
CA GLN A 211 -7.26 7.07 -3.39
C GLN A 211 -8.21 6.36 -4.36
N ALA A 212 -7.77 6.10 -5.60
CA ALA A 212 -8.58 5.39 -6.58
C ALA A 212 -8.87 3.93 -6.17
N LEU A 213 -7.86 3.23 -5.63
CA LEU A 213 -8.02 1.87 -5.10
C LEU A 213 -8.98 1.83 -3.92
N LEU A 214 -8.83 2.75 -2.96
CA LEU A 214 -9.71 2.85 -1.79
C LEU A 214 -11.17 3.10 -2.21
N ALA A 215 -11.39 4.10 -3.07
CA ALA A 215 -12.74 4.43 -3.56
C ALA A 215 -13.39 3.26 -4.30
N GLN A 216 -12.65 2.56 -5.16
CA GLN A 216 -13.18 1.41 -5.89
C GLN A 216 -13.55 0.25 -4.96
N ARG A 217 -12.70 -0.06 -3.96
CA ARG A 217 -12.96 -1.14 -3.00
C ARG A 217 -14.14 -0.80 -2.09
N LEU A 218 -14.26 0.45 -1.64
CA LEU A 218 -15.43 0.90 -0.85
C LEU A 218 -16.73 0.80 -1.65
N ALA A 219 -16.69 1.18 -2.94
CA ALA A 219 -17.87 1.09 -3.80
C ALA A 219 -18.33 -0.36 -4.01
N LEU A 220 -17.40 -1.32 -4.15
CA LEU A 220 -17.71 -2.75 -4.24
C LEU A 220 -18.25 -3.29 -2.92
N LEU A 221 -17.60 -2.95 -1.80
CA LEU A 221 -18.06 -3.35 -0.47
C LEU A 221 -19.49 -2.84 -0.18
N ALA A 222 -19.80 -1.59 -0.55
CA ALA A 222 -21.15 -1.03 -0.40
C ALA A 222 -22.22 -1.77 -1.23
N GLN A 223 -21.82 -2.46 -2.30
CA GLN A 223 -22.67 -3.30 -3.13
C GLN A 223 -22.70 -4.77 -2.67
N GLY A 224 -21.99 -5.12 -1.59
CA GLY A 224 -21.83 -6.50 -1.15
C GLY A 224 -21.01 -7.36 -2.11
N MET A 225 -20.23 -6.75 -2.99
CA MET A 225 -19.37 -7.45 -3.94
C MET A 225 -17.93 -7.53 -3.41
N PRO A 226 -17.25 -8.68 -3.56
CA PRO A 226 -15.83 -8.76 -3.25
C PRO A 226 -15.03 -7.92 -4.23
N TRP A 227 -13.83 -7.49 -3.83
CA TRP A 227 -12.89 -6.92 -4.79
C TRP A 227 -11.83 -7.93 -5.22
N THR A 228 -10.93 -7.48 -6.07
CA THR A 228 -9.83 -8.23 -6.64
C THR A 228 -8.57 -7.38 -6.50
N TYR A 229 -7.48 -8.04 -6.14
CA TYR A 229 -6.15 -7.44 -6.15
C TYR A 229 -5.53 -7.69 -7.52
N GLY A 230 -5.21 -6.64 -8.28
CA GLY A 230 -4.68 -6.84 -9.62
C GLY A 230 -4.49 -5.54 -10.39
N GLN A 231 -3.83 -5.65 -11.53
CA GLN A 231 -3.71 -4.57 -12.51
C GLN A 231 -3.31 -5.13 -13.88
N VAL A 232 -3.56 -4.34 -14.92
CA VAL A 232 -2.85 -4.52 -16.20
C VAL A 232 -1.40 -4.09 -16.00
N LYS A 233 -0.48 -4.99 -16.34
CA LYS A 233 0.97 -4.76 -16.24
C LYS A 233 1.53 -4.17 -17.52
N GLN A 234 0.99 -4.58 -18.66
CA GLN A 234 1.47 -4.16 -19.96
C GLN A 234 0.36 -4.18 -21.00
N LEU A 235 0.35 -3.15 -21.83
CA LEU A 235 -0.41 -3.09 -23.07
C LEU A 235 0.57 -2.94 -24.24
N ARG A 236 0.41 -3.79 -25.26
CA ARG A 236 1.17 -3.79 -26.51
C ARG A 236 0.17 -3.81 -27.67
N PRO A 237 0.57 -3.39 -28.90
CA PRO A 237 -0.35 -3.44 -30.04
C PRO A 237 -1.04 -4.78 -30.22
N ALA A 238 -0.32 -5.90 -30.04
CA ALA A 238 -0.88 -7.24 -30.23
C ALA A 238 -1.42 -7.91 -28.95
N SER A 239 -1.28 -7.30 -27.75
CA SER A 239 -1.70 -7.99 -26.52
C SER A 239 -1.87 -7.10 -25.30
N VAL A 240 -2.69 -7.59 -24.36
CA VAL A 240 -2.76 -7.07 -22.98
C VAL A 240 -2.35 -8.16 -21.99
N ILE A 241 -1.52 -7.78 -21.02
CA ILE A 241 -0.96 -8.68 -20.02
C ILE A 241 -1.17 -8.06 -18.64
N GLY A 242 -1.71 -8.85 -17.71
CA GLY A 242 -1.92 -8.41 -16.34
C GLY A 242 -1.91 -9.55 -15.34
N TYR A 243 -2.37 -9.24 -14.14
CA TYR A 243 -2.58 -10.22 -13.09
C TYR A 243 -3.74 -9.81 -12.19
N SER A 244 -4.38 -10.80 -11.60
CA SER A 244 -5.47 -10.63 -10.65
C SER A 244 -5.60 -11.84 -9.73
N GLN A 245 -5.87 -11.57 -8.45
CA GLN A 245 -6.20 -12.57 -7.44
C GLN A 245 -7.44 -12.13 -6.66
N PRO A 246 -8.27 -13.06 -6.17
CA PRO A 246 -9.47 -12.72 -5.44
C PRO A 246 -9.15 -12.07 -4.09
N GLU A 247 -10.12 -11.38 -3.52
CA GLU A 247 -10.01 -10.82 -2.17
C GLU A 247 -9.64 -11.88 -1.12
N GLN A 248 -10.31 -13.04 -1.20
CA GLN A 248 -10.13 -14.20 -0.33
C GLN A 248 -10.04 -15.49 -1.16
N GLY A 249 -9.41 -16.52 -0.58
CA GLY A 249 -9.25 -17.81 -1.23
C GLY A 249 -8.24 -17.80 -2.38
N ASP A 250 -8.37 -18.84 -3.22
CA ASP A 250 -7.44 -19.19 -4.29
C ASP A 250 -8.14 -19.41 -5.64
N ASP A 251 -9.39 -18.97 -5.82
CA ASP A 251 -10.09 -19.11 -7.10
C ASP A 251 -9.46 -18.25 -8.20
N ALA A 252 -9.52 -18.73 -9.45
CA ALA A 252 -9.00 -17.99 -10.59
C ALA A 252 -9.96 -16.86 -10.96
N VAL A 253 -9.46 -15.62 -11.00
CA VAL A 253 -10.25 -14.46 -11.38
C VAL A 253 -10.50 -14.47 -12.90
N ARG A 254 -11.77 -14.31 -13.30
CA ARG A 254 -12.15 -14.10 -14.70
C ARG A 254 -12.06 -12.62 -15.04
N VAL A 255 -11.42 -12.30 -16.15
CA VAL A 255 -11.19 -10.92 -16.61
C VAL A 255 -11.80 -10.74 -17.98
N ALA A 256 -12.73 -9.80 -18.08
CA ALA A 256 -13.29 -9.33 -19.34
C ALA A 256 -12.35 -8.26 -19.94
N VAL A 257 -11.99 -8.43 -21.21
CA VAL A 257 -11.18 -7.47 -21.96
C VAL A 257 -12.09 -6.69 -22.90
N TYR A 258 -12.05 -5.37 -22.80
CA TYR A 258 -12.81 -4.45 -23.63
C TYR A 258 -11.89 -3.70 -24.58
N ARG A 259 -12.29 -3.58 -25.85
CA ARG A 259 -11.70 -2.71 -26.88
C ARG A 259 -12.75 -1.69 -27.31
N ASN A 260 -12.47 -0.40 -27.10
CA ASN A 260 -13.38 0.71 -27.39
C ASN A 260 -14.80 0.51 -26.81
N GLY A 261 -14.88 -0.04 -25.58
CA GLY A 261 -16.14 -0.30 -24.88
C GLY A 261 -16.87 -1.59 -25.28
N THR A 262 -16.38 -2.33 -26.28
CA THR A 262 -16.92 -3.65 -26.65
C THR A 262 -16.09 -4.76 -26.01
N GLN A 263 -16.73 -5.71 -25.35
CA GLN A 263 -16.04 -6.88 -24.81
C GLN A 263 -15.56 -7.77 -25.97
N VAL A 264 -14.25 -7.98 -26.06
CA VAL A 264 -13.62 -8.79 -27.11
C VAL A 264 -13.15 -10.15 -26.61
N ALA A 265 -12.96 -10.30 -25.30
CA ALA A 265 -12.54 -11.57 -24.72
C ALA A 265 -12.89 -11.68 -23.24
N GLU A 266 -12.86 -12.93 -22.77
CA GLU A 266 -12.84 -13.31 -21.38
C GLU A 266 -11.66 -14.26 -21.14
N VAL A 267 -10.84 -13.98 -20.14
CA VAL A 267 -9.65 -14.77 -19.82
C VAL A 267 -9.57 -15.07 -18.33
N ALA A 268 -9.12 -16.26 -17.97
CA ALA A 268 -8.90 -16.64 -16.57
C ALA A 268 -7.46 -16.34 -16.13
N ALA A 269 -7.31 -15.75 -14.95
CA ALA A 269 -6.03 -15.44 -14.32
C ALA A 269 -5.38 -16.71 -13.74
N THR A 270 -4.76 -17.51 -14.61
CA THR A 270 -4.19 -18.83 -14.28
C THR A 270 -2.72 -18.97 -14.69
N ARG A 271 -2.16 -17.99 -15.41
CA ARG A 271 -0.79 -18.06 -15.92
C ARG A 271 0.21 -17.82 -14.80
N TYR A 272 1.27 -18.62 -14.77
CA TYR A 272 2.37 -18.42 -13.84
C TYR A 272 3.14 -17.14 -14.15
N ARG A 273 3.45 -16.37 -13.11
CA ARG A 273 4.28 -15.17 -13.16
C ARG A 273 5.35 -15.28 -12.06
N PRO A 274 6.57 -15.71 -12.39
CA PRO A 274 7.63 -15.92 -11.39
C PRO A 274 7.87 -14.69 -10.51
N GLY A 275 7.94 -13.49 -11.12
CA GLY A 275 8.12 -12.25 -10.37
C GLY A 275 6.94 -11.83 -9.49
N LEU A 276 5.76 -12.45 -9.62
CA LEU A 276 4.65 -12.24 -8.69
C LEU A 276 4.69 -13.22 -7.51
N ARG A 277 5.28 -14.41 -7.70
CA ARG A 277 5.49 -15.38 -6.61
C ARG A 277 6.35 -14.78 -5.48
N GLU A 278 7.32 -13.93 -5.82
CA GLU A 278 8.15 -13.20 -4.85
C GLU A 278 7.35 -12.26 -3.93
N TYR A 279 6.15 -11.87 -4.32
CA TYR A 279 5.26 -11.05 -3.48
C TYR A 279 4.34 -11.87 -2.58
N ASN A 280 4.47 -13.21 -2.56
CA ASN A 280 3.60 -14.12 -1.81
C ASN A 280 2.11 -13.88 -2.13
N VAL A 281 1.80 -13.85 -3.41
CA VAL A 281 0.42 -13.81 -3.91
C VAL A 281 -0.25 -15.18 -3.80
N ALA A 282 -1.57 -15.19 -3.90
CA ALA A 282 -2.41 -16.37 -4.00
C ALA A 282 -1.95 -17.32 -5.13
N ARG A 283 -2.45 -18.56 -5.08
CA ARG A 283 -2.20 -19.58 -6.12
C ARG A 283 -0.72 -19.74 -6.49
N ASN A 284 0.22 -19.51 -5.56
CA ASN A 284 1.67 -19.60 -5.79
C ASN A 284 2.18 -18.82 -7.03
N GLY A 285 1.55 -17.68 -7.37
CA GLY A 285 1.92 -16.87 -8.53
C GLY A 285 1.23 -17.24 -9.85
N PHE A 286 0.28 -18.20 -9.84
CA PHE A 286 -0.58 -18.55 -10.99
C PHE A 286 -1.80 -17.63 -11.05
N ILE A 287 -1.55 -16.33 -11.13
CA ILE A 287 -2.55 -15.24 -11.10
C ILE A 287 -2.45 -14.32 -12.32
N GLY A 288 -1.67 -14.70 -13.33
CA GLY A 288 -1.49 -13.92 -14.55
C GLY A 288 -2.59 -14.16 -15.58
N PHE A 289 -2.96 -13.13 -16.32
CA PHE A 289 -3.82 -13.24 -17.50
C PHE A 289 -3.15 -12.60 -18.71
N ASP A 290 -3.45 -13.15 -19.89
CA ASP A 290 -2.96 -12.69 -21.19
C ASP A 290 -4.12 -12.74 -22.18
N HIS A 291 -4.22 -11.71 -23.03
CA HIS A 291 -5.07 -11.75 -24.21
C HIS A 291 -4.28 -11.21 -25.41
N ALA A 292 -4.27 -11.97 -26.50
CA ALA A 292 -3.74 -11.56 -27.78
C ALA A 292 -4.91 -11.06 -28.64
N PHE A 293 -4.75 -9.90 -29.26
CA PHE A 293 -5.76 -9.33 -30.15
C PHE A 293 -5.61 -9.93 -31.54
N ASP A 294 -6.73 -10.26 -32.20
CA ASP A 294 -6.74 -10.79 -33.57
C ASP A 294 -6.16 -9.78 -34.58
N THR A 295 -6.41 -8.49 -34.33
CA THR A 295 -5.80 -7.38 -35.05
C THR A 295 -5.06 -6.47 -34.07
N PRO A 296 -3.87 -5.95 -34.43
CA PRO A 296 -3.17 -4.99 -33.60
C PRO A 296 -4.03 -3.78 -33.24
N LEU A 297 -3.78 -3.22 -32.06
CA LEU A 297 -4.39 -1.97 -31.61
C LEU A 297 -3.77 -0.79 -32.33
N GLU A 298 -4.63 0.12 -32.77
CA GLU A 298 -4.25 1.46 -33.21
C GLU A 298 -4.00 2.39 -32.01
N PRO A 299 -3.19 3.45 -32.15
CA PRO A 299 -2.79 4.32 -31.03
C PRO A 299 -3.93 4.92 -30.21
N ASP A 300 -5.06 5.25 -30.84
CA ASP A 300 -6.21 5.89 -30.18
C ASP A 300 -7.20 4.90 -29.58
N GLU A 301 -6.98 3.59 -29.79
CA GLU A 301 -7.87 2.57 -29.25
C GLU A 301 -7.70 2.39 -27.75
N ARG A 302 -8.84 2.28 -27.08
CA ARG A 302 -8.92 2.16 -25.63
C ARG A 302 -9.10 0.71 -25.24
N VAL A 303 -8.22 0.22 -24.39
CA VAL A 303 -8.32 -1.10 -23.78
C VAL A 303 -8.62 -0.96 -22.30
N GLU A 304 -9.59 -1.74 -21.83
CA GLU A 304 -9.93 -1.84 -20.41
C GLU A 304 -10.05 -3.30 -20.00
N CYS A 305 -9.52 -3.63 -18.82
CA CYS A 305 -9.69 -4.95 -18.23
C CYS A 305 -10.53 -4.84 -16.96
N ARG A 306 -11.66 -5.56 -16.95
CA ARG A 306 -12.58 -5.61 -15.81
C ARG A 306 -12.62 -7.01 -15.23
N VAL A 307 -12.78 -7.11 -13.91
CA VAL A 307 -13.19 -8.36 -13.29
C VAL A 307 -14.58 -8.71 -13.81
N PHE A 308 -14.74 -9.91 -14.38
CA PHE A 308 -15.96 -10.31 -15.06
C PHE A 308 -17.18 -10.25 -14.11
N ASP A 309 -17.01 -10.76 -12.88
CA ASP A 309 -18.13 -10.93 -11.96
C ASP A 309 -18.56 -9.63 -11.26
N THR A 310 -17.66 -8.66 -11.10
CA THR A 310 -17.91 -7.45 -10.29
C THR A 310 -17.82 -6.15 -11.08
N GLY A 311 -17.37 -6.20 -12.34
CA GLY A 311 -17.09 -5.03 -13.15
C GLY A 311 -15.90 -4.19 -12.66
N GLN A 312 -15.18 -4.64 -11.63
CA GLN A 312 -14.04 -3.90 -11.07
C GLN A 312 -12.99 -3.64 -12.15
N VAL A 313 -12.63 -2.37 -12.33
CA VAL A 313 -11.64 -1.94 -13.31
C VAL A 313 -10.23 -2.19 -12.78
N LEU A 314 -9.47 -3.10 -13.39
CA LEU A 314 -8.08 -3.41 -13.01
C LEU A 314 -7.07 -2.37 -13.52
N SER A 315 -7.43 -1.68 -14.60
CA SER A 315 -6.74 -0.50 -15.11
C SER A 315 -7.75 0.37 -15.82
N GLY A 316 -7.70 1.68 -15.62
CA GLY A 316 -8.52 2.61 -16.42
C GLY A 316 -8.23 2.45 -17.92
N PRO A 317 -9.00 3.13 -18.80
CA PRO A 317 -8.81 3.03 -20.24
C PRO A 317 -7.36 3.33 -20.62
N MET A 318 -6.67 2.32 -21.17
CA MET A 318 -5.28 2.42 -21.61
C MET A 318 -5.26 2.56 -23.12
N THR A 319 -4.38 3.42 -23.62
CA THR A 319 -4.07 3.52 -25.05
C THR A 319 -2.62 3.10 -25.30
N ILE A 320 -2.32 2.69 -26.52
CA ILE A 320 -0.92 2.50 -26.92
C ILE A 320 -0.29 3.88 -27.02
N ARG A 321 0.75 4.14 -26.23
CA ARG A 321 1.55 5.35 -26.43
C ARG A 321 2.20 5.26 -27.81
N PRO A 322 2.10 6.30 -28.67
CA PRO A 322 2.92 6.38 -29.87
C PRO A 322 4.36 6.18 -29.44
N GLY A 323 5.08 5.25 -30.07
CA GLY A 323 6.41 4.84 -29.64
C GLY A 323 7.32 6.04 -29.38
N GLY A 324 7.68 6.24 -28.12
CA GLY A 324 8.87 7.02 -27.78
C GLY A 324 10.06 6.13 -28.06
N GLY A 325 10.81 6.46 -29.11
CA GLY A 325 12.19 6.02 -29.27
C GLY A 325 13.08 6.53 -28.14
#